data_AF-A0A8T0EE40-F1
#
_entry.id   AF-A0A8T0EE40-F1
#
_cell.length_a   1.000
_cell.length_b   1.000
_cell.length_c   1.000
_cell.angle_alpha   90.00
_cell.angle_beta   90.00
_cell.angle_gamma   90.00
#
_symmetry.space_group_name_H-M   'P 1'
#
loop_
_entity.id
_entity.type
_entity.pdbx_description
1 polymer ?
#
loop_
_entity_poly.entity_id
_entity_poly.type
_entity_poly.pdbx_seq_one_letter_code
_entity_poly.pdbx_strand_id
1 'polypeptide(L)'
;MCYLLVTIHGQFNPLPLNQRGREPPAVVMPRSFTPRSVQEAFTRAGTIISERRSTITARRRPQDPMSNIPSARHQRFLASRPRSRRMETVQERFEEATRVLLNEFNLTPQQILFGLSQANLSTMLEGNEVQTCQNQFNFTCNRNDRYRTFDGTCNNLRHPSWGMAASCFERLVEPAYADGTSQKRVAVSGNPLPPPRRVSLEIHSHMDNPTDYVTHMFMAFGQFLDHDISMSPLSRVNNELIECCPTNPDDPPQCDPILLERDDPFFSAFGIDCLSNVRTTICSTCSLGPRQQTNQLSSYIDASHIYGLSRNDSNDLRNNDGTGTLRFVNRPEAGGELPPGSARPAEDQCSFQDPNFDCFETGDQRANQHPALTSLHVLFLREHNRIARRLREVNRNWDDERLYQESRRIVGALMQMITYNEFLPLVIGPERMEWFDLSLRRNGFTQYDETVPGTLVNEFSTAAFRFGHSLINSFFPEISRGSNSGGRLRDMFQYPFGIYRGQVDGLVTGLTQSPAQKYDRYMVRDVTNHLYQPRGNESGLDLASLNINRGRDHGIPEGTQTSLPKSL
;
A
#
# COMPACT_ATOMS: atom_id res chain seq x y z
N MET A 1 5.86 9.70 -16.37
CA MET A 1 6.17 10.38 -15.09
C MET A 1 7.58 10.92 -15.21
N CYS A 2 7.73 12.11 -15.80
CA CYS A 2 9.02 12.75 -15.98
C CYS A 2 9.44 13.40 -14.66
N TYR A 3 10.68 13.12 -14.22
CA TYR A 3 11.48 13.90 -13.27
C TYR A 3 10.66 14.77 -12.30
N LEU A 4 10.19 14.20 -11.18
CA LEU A 4 9.98 14.99 -9.97
C LEU A 4 11.36 15.33 -9.38
N LEU A 5 12.12 16.19 -10.08
CA LEU A 5 13.04 17.08 -9.40
C LEU A 5 12.17 18.11 -8.69
N VAL A 6 11.77 17.80 -7.46
CA VAL A 6 11.19 18.81 -6.59
C VAL A 6 12.35 19.70 -6.13
N THR A 7 12.71 20.68 -6.96
CA THR A 7 13.48 21.83 -6.50
C THR A 7 12.54 22.66 -5.63
N ILE A 8 12.41 22.29 -4.35
CA ILE A 8 11.75 23.11 -3.33
C ILE A 8 12.66 24.31 -3.08
N HIS A 9 12.32 25.44 -3.71
CA HIS A 9 12.77 26.77 -3.29
C HIS A 9 11.51 27.53 -2.82
N GLY A 10 11.24 27.42 -1.51
CA GLY A 10 10.11 28.06 -0.85
C GLY A 10 9.88 27.44 0.53
N GLN A 11 9.41 28.23 1.49
CA GLN A 11 9.02 27.74 2.81
C GLN A 11 7.90 26.70 2.66
N PHE A 12 8.24 25.43 2.88
CA PHE A 12 7.26 24.36 2.98
C PHE A 12 6.50 24.55 4.30
N ASN A 13 5.19 24.83 4.22
CA ASN A 13 4.32 24.69 5.38
C ASN A 13 3.68 23.29 5.28
N PRO A 14 4.16 22.30 6.07
CA PRO A 14 3.80 20.88 5.96
C PRO A 14 2.36 20.57 6.36
N LEU A 15 1.58 21.60 6.63
CA LEU A 15 0.22 21.51 7.13
C LEU A 15 -0.70 20.86 6.07
N PRO A 16 -1.60 19.94 6.48
CA PRO A 16 -2.70 19.44 5.64
C PRO A 16 -3.44 20.58 4.96
N LEU A 17 -4.13 20.32 3.84
CA LEU A 17 -4.96 21.33 3.15
C LEU A 17 -5.83 22.15 4.10
N ASN A 18 -6.41 21.51 5.13
CA ASN A 18 -7.26 22.14 6.14
C ASN A 18 -6.53 23.13 7.07
N GLN A 19 -5.20 23.14 7.06
CA GLN A 19 -4.36 23.97 7.93
C GLN A 19 -3.48 24.97 7.15
N ARG A 20 -3.57 25.02 5.81
CA ARG A 20 -2.82 26.01 4.97
C ARG A 20 -3.39 27.43 5.01
N GLY A 21 -4.36 27.72 5.88
CA GLY A 21 -4.85 29.09 6.13
C GLY A 21 -5.53 29.79 4.95
N ARG A 22 -5.80 29.10 3.83
CA ARG A 22 -6.70 29.60 2.79
C ARG A 22 -8.09 29.10 3.12
N GLU A 23 -9.00 30.02 3.42
CA GLU A 23 -10.42 29.66 3.49
C GLU A 23 -10.81 28.97 2.17
N PRO A 24 -11.50 27.81 2.24
CA PRO A 24 -12.00 27.16 1.03
C PRO A 24 -12.89 28.16 0.27
N PRO A 25 -12.84 28.17 -1.07
CA PRO A 25 -13.66 29.09 -1.84
C PRO A 25 -15.12 28.91 -1.44
N ALA A 26 -15.83 30.02 -1.18
CA ALA A 26 -17.25 29.97 -0.90
C ALA A 26 -17.97 29.38 -2.13
N VAL A 27 -18.59 28.21 -1.97
CA VAL A 27 -19.34 27.56 -3.04
C VAL A 27 -20.83 27.60 -2.73
N VAL A 28 -21.61 28.09 -3.71
CA VAL A 28 -23.07 28.14 -3.62
C VAL A 28 -23.64 26.84 -4.19
N MET A 29 -24.31 26.06 -3.34
CA MET A 29 -25.07 24.89 -3.78
C MET A 29 -26.34 25.33 -4.54
N PRO A 30 -26.84 24.52 -5.50
CA PRO A 30 -28.08 24.82 -6.19
C PRO A 30 -29.24 25.06 -5.21
N ARG A 31 -30.13 26.02 -5.49
CA ARG A 31 -31.23 26.38 -4.56
C ARG A 31 -32.19 25.22 -4.26
N SER A 32 -32.27 24.24 -5.16
CA SER A 32 -33.08 23.03 -5.02
C SER A 32 -32.40 21.96 -4.14
N PHE A 33 -31.12 22.12 -3.79
CA PHE A 33 -30.42 21.22 -2.90
C PHE A 33 -30.93 21.38 -1.47
N THR A 34 -31.42 20.29 -0.89
CA THR A 34 -32.03 20.29 0.46
C THR A 34 -31.54 19.08 1.28
N PRO A 35 -31.71 19.09 2.62
CA PRO A 35 -31.50 17.90 3.43
C PRO A 35 -32.27 16.68 2.92
N ARG A 36 -33.51 16.90 2.43
CA ARG A 36 -34.34 15.85 1.84
C ARG A 36 -33.71 15.21 0.60
N SER A 37 -33.10 16.00 -0.29
CA SER A 37 -32.41 15.42 -1.46
C SER A 37 -31.21 14.55 -1.06
N VAL A 38 -30.54 14.86 0.06
CA VAL A 38 -29.47 14.00 0.60
C VAL A 38 -30.05 12.68 1.09
N GLN A 39 -31.14 12.69 1.86
CA GLN A 39 -31.82 11.47 2.32
C GLN A 39 -32.30 10.59 1.15
N GLU A 40 -32.91 11.19 0.13
CA GLU A 40 -33.37 10.50 -1.08
C GLU A 40 -32.19 9.90 -1.86
N ALA A 41 -31.07 10.62 -1.96
CA ALA A 41 -29.85 10.12 -2.59
C ALA A 41 -29.28 8.89 -1.87
N PHE A 42 -29.27 8.87 -0.53
CA PHE A 42 -28.82 7.71 0.26
C PHE A 42 -29.74 6.49 0.11
N THR A 43 -31.04 6.71 -0.03
CA THR A 43 -32.00 5.63 -0.32
C THR A 43 -31.76 5.05 -1.71
N ARG A 44 -31.66 5.90 -2.74
CA ARG A 44 -31.37 5.49 -4.12
C ARG A 44 -30.03 4.76 -4.23
N ALA A 45 -28.99 5.26 -3.56
CA ALA A 45 -27.68 4.62 -3.49
C ALA A 45 -27.78 3.18 -2.93
N GLY A 46 -28.57 2.97 -1.88
CA GLY A 46 -28.80 1.64 -1.31
C GLY A 46 -29.43 0.67 -2.32
N THR A 47 -30.47 1.12 -3.04
CA THR A 47 -31.12 0.32 -4.10
C THR A 47 -30.13 -0.03 -5.22
N ILE A 48 -29.39 0.96 -5.73
CA ILE A 48 -28.41 0.76 -6.81
C ILE A 48 -27.35 -0.26 -6.40
N ILE A 49 -26.80 -0.16 -5.19
CA ILE A 49 -25.79 -1.10 -4.68
C ILE A 49 -26.37 -2.51 -4.55
N SER A 50 -27.60 -2.64 -4.04
CA SER A 50 -28.28 -3.93 -3.89
C SER A 50 -28.52 -4.61 -5.23
N GLU A 51 -29.03 -3.87 -6.22
CA GLU A 51 -29.23 -4.35 -7.59
C GLU A 51 -27.92 -4.83 -8.21
N ARG A 52 -26.85 -4.02 -8.15
CA ARG A 52 -25.52 -4.40 -8.67
C ARG A 52 -25.00 -5.70 -8.05
N ARG A 53 -25.08 -5.85 -6.73
CA ARG A 53 -24.64 -7.06 -6.02
C ARG A 53 -25.45 -8.29 -6.41
N SER A 54 -26.75 -8.15 -6.66
CA SER A 54 -27.61 -9.25 -7.10
C SER A 54 -27.20 -9.78 -8.49
N THR A 55 -26.92 -8.87 -9.43
CA THR A 55 -26.46 -9.21 -10.79
C THR A 55 -25.14 -9.96 -10.78
N ILE A 56 -24.19 -9.51 -9.95
CA ILE A 56 -22.87 -10.14 -9.83
C ILE A 56 -22.98 -11.54 -9.22
N THR A 57 -23.78 -11.70 -8.16
CA THR A 57 -23.93 -12.99 -7.46
C THR A 57 -24.55 -14.05 -8.35
N ALA A 58 -25.52 -13.68 -9.20
CA ALA A 58 -26.18 -14.59 -10.14
C ALA A 58 -25.24 -15.17 -11.22
N ARG A 59 -24.06 -14.57 -11.43
CA ARG A 59 -23.12 -14.95 -12.49
C ARG A 59 -21.84 -15.65 -12.00
N ARG A 60 -21.81 -16.13 -10.75
CA ARG A 60 -20.66 -16.87 -10.21
C ARG A 60 -20.19 -17.93 -11.22
N ARG A 61 -19.00 -17.73 -11.80
CA ARG A 61 -18.29 -18.77 -12.53
C ARG A 61 -17.93 -19.88 -11.53
N PRO A 62 -17.88 -21.15 -11.96
CA PRO A 62 -17.41 -22.23 -11.09
C PRO A 62 -16.07 -21.86 -10.45
N GLN A 63 -15.91 -22.20 -9.17
CA GLN A 63 -14.65 -22.03 -8.46
C GLN A 63 -13.57 -22.90 -9.12
N ASP A 64 -12.43 -22.26 -9.38
CA ASP A 64 -11.14 -22.75 -9.90
C ASP A 64 -10.97 -22.83 -11.43
N PRO A 65 -10.43 -21.74 -12.03
CA PRO A 65 -9.04 -21.78 -12.54
C PRO A 65 -8.22 -20.48 -12.33
N MET A 66 -8.73 -19.51 -11.56
CA MET A 66 -8.03 -18.22 -11.34
C MET A 66 -6.88 -18.29 -10.34
N SER A 67 -6.54 -19.46 -9.77
CA SER A 67 -5.59 -19.51 -8.66
C SER A 67 -4.15 -19.14 -9.04
N ASN A 68 -3.76 -19.30 -10.31
CA ASN A 68 -2.39 -19.04 -10.76
C ASN A 68 -2.32 -18.20 -12.04
N ILE A 69 -3.15 -17.16 -12.16
CA ILE A 69 -3.00 -16.15 -13.22
C ILE A 69 -2.41 -14.85 -12.66
N PRO A 70 -1.69 -14.04 -13.47
CA PRO A 70 -1.02 -12.82 -12.98
C PRO A 70 -1.94 -11.85 -12.22
N SER A 71 -3.19 -11.66 -12.70
CA SER A 71 -4.19 -10.77 -12.10
C SER A 71 -4.63 -11.23 -10.71
N ALA A 72 -4.94 -12.51 -10.54
CA ALA A 72 -5.33 -13.09 -9.25
C ALA A 72 -4.17 -13.09 -8.26
N ARG A 73 -2.95 -13.37 -8.73
CA ARG A 73 -1.72 -13.30 -7.95
C ARG A 73 -1.48 -11.89 -7.40
N HIS A 74 -1.65 -10.87 -8.23
CA HIS A 74 -1.61 -9.45 -7.82
C HIS A 74 -2.69 -9.13 -6.78
N GLN A 75 -3.93 -9.60 -6.97
CA GLN A 75 -5.02 -9.31 -6.04
C GLN A 75 -4.90 -9.98 -4.68
N ARG A 76 -4.32 -11.19 -4.59
CA ARG A 76 -4.07 -11.83 -3.30
C ARG A 76 -3.01 -11.10 -2.49
N PHE A 77 -1.99 -10.54 -3.14
CA PHE A 77 -1.00 -9.68 -2.47
C PHE A 77 -1.59 -8.40 -1.90
N LEU A 78 -2.53 -7.81 -2.64
CA LEU A 78 -3.18 -6.57 -2.26
C LEU A 78 -4.55 -6.81 -1.62
N ALA A 79 -4.78 -7.99 -1.04
CA ALA A 79 -6.05 -8.33 -0.43
C ALA A 79 -6.40 -7.37 0.72
N SER A 80 -7.66 -6.93 0.75
CA SER A 80 -8.21 -6.14 1.84
C SER A 80 -8.47 -7.00 3.09
N ARG A 81 -7.94 -6.52 4.22
CA ARG A 81 -8.16 -7.05 5.57
C ARG A 81 -9.60 -6.74 6.04
N PRO A 82 -10.13 -7.50 7.02
CA PRO A 82 -11.52 -7.36 7.47
C PRO A 82 -11.94 -5.93 7.84
N ARG A 83 -11.08 -5.17 8.53
CA ARG A 83 -11.37 -3.76 8.89
C ARG A 83 -11.53 -2.88 7.65
N SER A 84 -10.59 -2.93 6.71
CA SER A 84 -10.65 -2.19 5.43
C SER A 84 -11.91 -2.53 4.63
N ARG A 85 -12.28 -3.82 4.55
CA ARG A 85 -13.50 -4.26 3.83
C ARG A 85 -14.80 -3.75 4.46
N ARG A 86 -14.86 -3.75 5.80
CA ARG A 86 -16.00 -3.19 6.53
C ARG A 86 -16.12 -1.69 6.24
N MET A 87 -15.00 -0.97 6.29
CA MET A 87 -14.96 0.48 6.02
C MET A 87 -15.34 0.81 4.58
N GLU A 88 -14.88 0.01 3.61
CA GLU A 88 -15.29 0.11 2.21
C GLU A 88 -16.79 -0.04 2.03
N THR A 89 -17.38 -1.07 2.66
CA THR A 89 -18.81 -1.35 2.56
C THR A 89 -19.66 -0.19 3.09
N VAL A 90 -19.22 0.46 4.17
CA VAL A 90 -19.89 1.64 4.70
C VAL A 90 -19.75 2.82 3.74
N GLN A 91 -18.54 3.10 3.24
CA GLN A 91 -18.29 4.26 2.38
C GLN A 91 -18.89 4.12 0.97
N GLU A 92 -19.06 2.90 0.45
CA GLU A 92 -19.65 2.66 -0.88
C GLU A 92 -21.00 3.39 -1.03
N ARG A 93 -21.80 3.44 0.03
CA ARG A 93 -23.07 4.16 0.05
C ARG A 93 -22.92 5.68 -0.03
N PHE A 94 -21.90 6.25 0.62
CA PHE A 94 -21.60 7.68 0.57
C PHE A 94 -21.06 8.09 -0.80
N GLU A 95 -20.20 7.27 -1.40
CA GLU A 95 -19.68 7.51 -2.76
C GLU A 95 -20.83 7.47 -3.78
N GLU A 96 -21.70 6.45 -3.71
CA GLU A 96 -22.83 6.34 -4.63
C GLU A 96 -23.87 7.45 -4.42
N ALA A 97 -24.14 7.85 -3.17
CA ALA A 97 -25.00 9.00 -2.88
C ALA A 97 -24.41 10.30 -3.44
N THR A 98 -23.09 10.48 -3.38
CA THR A 98 -22.40 11.63 -4.01
C THR A 98 -22.62 11.62 -5.52
N ARG A 99 -22.53 10.47 -6.19
CA ARG A 99 -22.80 10.34 -7.64
C ARG A 99 -24.27 10.64 -7.97
N VAL A 100 -25.22 10.19 -7.15
CA VAL A 100 -26.65 10.50 -7.34
C VAL A 100 -26.87 12.01 -7.28
N LEU A 101 -26.32 12.70 -6.28
CA LEU A 101 -26.43 14.15 -6.14
C LEU A 101 -25.72 14.91 -7.27
N LEU A 102 -24.54 14.45 -7.68
CA LEU A 102 -23.84 14.99 -8.86
C LEU A 102 -24.76 14.99 -10.08
N ASN A 103 -25.37 13.85 -10.39
CA ASN A 103 -26.20 13.69 -11.58
C ASN A 103 -27.53 14.47 -11.47
N GLU A 104 -28.14 14.48 -10.29
CA GLU A 104 -29.44 15.15 -10.05
C GLU A 104 -29.34 16.67 -10.12
N PHE A 105 -28.25 17.23 -9.60
CA PHE A 105 -28.07 18.68 -9.49
C PHE A 105 -27.03 19.26 -10.46
N ASN A 106 -26.43 18.41 -11.31
CA ASN A 106 -25.33 18.75 -12.22
C ASN A 106 -24.21 19.51 -11.50
N LEU A 107 -23.75 18.96 -10.38
CA LEU A 107 -22.78 19.62 -9.50
C LEU A 107 -21.42 19.75 -10.17
N THR A 108 -20.78 20.89 -9.99
CA THR A 108 -19.37 21.10 -10.36
C THR A 108 -18.43 20.35 -9.41
N PRO A 109 -17.21 20.01 -9.84
CA PRO A 109 -16.19 19.44 -8.96
C PRO A 109 -15.94 20.30 -7.70
N GLN A 110 -16.00 21.62 -7.82
CA GLN A 110 -15.85 22.55 -6.68
C GLN A 110 -17.03 22.46 -5.70
N GLN A 111 -18.27 22.31 -6.20
CA GLN A 111 -19.45 22.07 -5.35
C GLN A 111 -19.37 20.74 -4.60
N ILE A 112 -18.82 19.70 -5.22
CA ILE A 112 -18.60 18.43 -4.53
C ILE A 112 -17.50 18.59 -3.47
N LEU A 113 -16.37 19.15 -3.85
CA LEU A 113 -15.18 19.21 -3.00
C LEU A 113 -15.32 20.18 -1.83
N PHE A 114 -15.92 21.36 -2.01
CA PHE A 114 -16.01 22.37 -0.94
C PHE A 114 -17.44 22.54 -0.39
N GLY A 115 -18.46 22.04 -1.11
CA GLY A 115 -19.85 22.05 -0.66
C GLY A 115 -20.25 20.74 0.01
N LEU A 116 -20.35 19.65 -0.77
CA LEU A 116 -20.83 18.36 -0.26
C LEU A 116 -19.91 17.75 0.82
N SER A 117 -18.59 17.90 0.69
CA SER A 117 -17.64 17.35 1.66
C SER A 117 -17.77 17.96 3.06
N GLN A 118 -18.27 19.20 3.14
CA GLN A 118 -18.45 19.96 4.37
C GLN A 118 -19.89 19.89 4.91
N ALA A 119 -20.78 19.17 4.22
CA ALA A 119 -22.17 19.04 4.62
C ALA A 119 -22.28 18.31 5.97
N ASN A 120 -23.06 18.88 6.90
CA ASN A 120 -23.32 18.23 8.18
C ASN A 120 -24.37 17.13 8.04
N LEU A 121 -23.92 15.95 7.61
CA LEU A 121 -24.77 14.79 7.36
C LEU A 121 -25.57 14.33 8.59
N SER A 122 -25.06 14.56 9.80
CA SER A 122 -25.78 14.20 11.03
C SER A 122 -27.09 14.97 11.23
N THR A 123 -27.23 16.11 10.57
CA THR A 123 -28.47 16.91 10.56
C THR A 123 -29.34 16.67 9.33
N MET A 124 -28.78 16.06 8.29
CA MET A 124 -29.45 15.85 7.01
C MET A 124 -29.98 14.44 6.83
N LEU A 125 -29.42 13.47 7.54
CA LEU A 125 -29.84 12.07 7.51
C LEU A 125 -30.58 11.71 8.79
N GLU A 126 -31.71 11.03 8.64
CA GLU A 126 -32.52 10.53 9.76
C GLU A 126 -32.06 9.14 10.25
N GLY A 127 -31.26 8.45 9.45
CA GLY A 127 -30.75 7.11 9.74
C GLY A 127 -29.45 7.09 10.54
N ASN A 128 -28.95 5.88 10.81
CA ASN A 128 -27.74 5.65 11.57
C ASN A 128 -26.48 5.52 10.70
N GLU A 129 -26.52 5.88 9.42
CA GLU A 129 -25.39 5.73 8.48
C GLU A 129 -24.15 6.48 8.97
N VAL A 130 -24.32 7.74 9.37
CA VAL A 130 -23.24 8.59 9.88
C VAL A 130 -22.72 8.06 11.20
N GLN A 131 -23.61 7.69 12.13
CA GLN A 131 -23.21 7.15 13.43
C GLN A 131 -22.49 5.81 13.30
N THR A 132 -22.99 4.91 12.45
CA THR A 132 -22.36 3.61 12.16
C THR A 132 -20.96 3.79 11.61
N CYS A 133 -20.77 4.80 10.74
CA CYS A 133 -19.48 5.20 10.24
C CYS A 133 -18.58 5.79 11.34
N GLN A 134 -19.05 6.78 12.09
CA GLN A 134 -18.27 7.46 13.12
C GLN A 134 -17.87 6.56 14.30
N ASN A 135 -18.69 5.56 14.64
CA ASN A 135 -18.42 4.61 15.72
C ASN A 135 -17.09 3.86 15.54
N GLN A 136 -16.57 3.76 14.31
CA GLN A 136 -15.26 3.13 14.05
C GLN A 136 -14.05 3.98 14.46
N PHE A 137 -14.29 5.25 14.84
CA PHE A 137 -13.28 6.21 15.27
C PHE A 137 -13.43 6.61 16.75
N ASN A 138 -14.18 5.84 17.54
CA ASN A 138 -14.29 6.06 18.97
C ASN A 138 -13.20 5.27 19.72
N PHE A 139 -12.23 5.99 20.29
CA PHE A 139 -11.06 5.41 20.96
C PHE A 139 -10.99 5.89 22.41
N THR A 140 -10.62 4.99 23.31
CA THR A 140 -10.23 5.35 24.67
C THR A 140 -8.73 5.14 24.80
N CYS A 141 -7.98 6.21 25.04
CA CYS A 141 -6.53 6.17 25.13
C CYS A 141 -6.06 6.33 26.57
N ASN A 142 -5.16 5.45 27.01
CA ASN A 142 -4.50 5.58 28.30
C ASN A 142 -3.13 6.24 28.13
N ARG A 143 -2.98 7.46 28.64
CA ARG A 143 -1.72 8.22 28.59
C ARG A 143 -0.54 7.52 29.28
N ASN A 144 -0.83 6.56 30.16
CA ASN A 144 0.19 5.81 30.88
C ASN A 144 0.61 4.51 30.16
N ASP A 145 0.05 4.21 28.99
CA ASP A 145 0.46 3.05 28.20
C ASP A 145 1.92 3.21 27.75
N ARG A 146 2.71 2.15 27.95
CA ARG A 146 4.15 2.15 27.68
C ARG A 146 4.51 1.74 26.25
N TYR A 147 3.60 1.03 25.58
CA TYR A 147 3.86 0.38 24.31
C TYR A 147 2.88 0.88 23.25
N ARG A 148 3.33 0.88 22.00
CA ARG A 148 2.49 1.22 20.85
C ARG A 148 1.38 0.19 20.70
N THR A 149 0.18 0.65 20.36
CA THR A 149 -0.87 -0.21 19.80
C THR A 149 -0.39 -0.84 18.50
N PHE A 150 -1.04 -1.90 18.02
CA PHE A 150 -0.66 -2.58 16.78
C PHE A 150 -1.16 -1.87 15.53
N ASP A 151 -2.30 -1.19 15.63
CA ASP A 151 -2.90 -0.47 14.52
C ASP A 151 -2.51 1.03 14.51
N GLY A 152 -1.61 1.48 15.38
CA GLY A 152 -1.18 2.88 15.46
C GLY A 152 -2.14 3.83 16.16
N THR A 153 -3.30 3.37 16.66
CA THR A 153 -4.23 4.21 17.43
C THR A 153 -3.58 4.73 18.72
N CYS A 154 -4.08 5.86 19.24
CA CYS A 154 -3.61 6.47 20.50
C CYS A 154 -2.13 6.90 20.52
N ASN A 155 -1.44 6.95 19.37
CA ASN A 155 -0.12 7.57 19.27
C ASN A 155 -0.20 9.08 19.55
N ASN A 156 -1.17 9.75 18.92
CA ASN A 156 -1.55 11.13 19.25
C ASN A 156 -2.77 11.11 20.19
N LEU A 157 -2.63 11.68 21.39
CA LEU A 157 -3.70 11.65 22.40
C LEU A 157 -4.84 12.64 22.14
N ARG A 158 -4.59 13.68 21.33
CA ARG A 158 -5.62 14.65 20.91
C ARG A 158 -6.39 14.16 19.68
N HIS A 159 -5.70 13.44 18.80
CA HIS A 159 -6.24 12.86 17.57
C HIS A 159 -5.91 11.36 17.48
N PRO A 160 -6.60 10.50 18.25
CA PRO A 160 -6.25 9.07 18.38
C PRO A 160 -6.24 8.25 17.08
N SER A 161 -6.90 8.73 16.03
CA SER A 161 -6.96 8.08 14.71
C SER A 161 -5.80 8.44 13.78
N TRP A 162 -5.00 9.47 14.08
CA TRP A 162 -3.91 9.88 13.20
C TRP A 162 -2.88 8.76 13.04
N GLY A 163 -2.56 8.43 11.80
CA GLY A 163 -1.64 7.35 11.43
C GLY A 163 -2.15 5.94 11.71
N MET A 164 -3.42 5.75 12.09
CA MET A 164 -3.94 4.41 12.36
C MET A 164 -4.10 3.56 11.09
N ALA A 165 -4.11 2.25 11.24
CA ALA A 165 -4.37 1.29 10.17
C ALA A 165 -5.83 1.30 9.71
N ALA A 166 -6.04 0.95 8.44
CA ALA A 166 -7.31 1.03 7.74
C ALA A 166 -7.93 2.45 7.77
N SER A 167 -7.10 3.50 7.73
CA SER A 167 -7.55 4.89 7.67
C SER A 167 -7.33 5.49 6.28
N CYS A 168 -7.80 6.72 6.06
CA CYS A 168 -7.60 7.41 4.78
C CYS A 168 -6.17 7.92 4.73
N PHE A 169 -5.56 7.89 3.54
CA PHE A 169 -4.39 8.73 3.32
C PHE A 169 -4.76 10.21 3.47
N GLU A 170 -3.82 11.00 3.98
CA GLU A 170 -3.87 12.46 3.84
C GLU A 170 -3.58 12.86 2.40
N ARG A 171 -3.86 14.11 2.06
CA ARG A 171 -3.56 14.67 0.75
C ARG A 171 -2.72 15.93 0.84
N LEU A 172 -1.69 16.01 0.01
CA LEU A 172 -0.91 17.23 -0.17
C LEU A 172 -1.67 18.26 -1.01
N VAL A 173 -2.49 17.78 -1.94
CA VAL A 173 -3.30 18.55 -2.89
C VAL A 173 -4.65 17.88 -3.13
N GLU A 174 -5.64 18.67 -3.52
CA GLU A 174 -7.00 18.17 -3.73
C GLU A 174 -7.06 17.10 -4.81
N PRO A 175 -7.94 16.08 -4.68
CA PRO A 175 -8.03 15.00 -5.65
C PRO A 175 -8.50 15.49 -7.03
N ALA A 176 -7.82 15.03 -8.08
CA ALA A 176 -8.13 15.35 -9.46
C ALA A 176 -8.97 14.24 -10.12
N TYR A 177 -10.27 14.20 -9.84
CA TYR A 177 -11.25 13.39 -10.57
C TYR A 177 -12.00 14.24 -11.60
N ALA A 178 -12.27 13.67 -12.78
CA ALA A 178 -12.90 14.41 -13.88
C ALA A 178 -14.31 14.90 -13.54
N ASP A 179 -15.04 14.12 -12.75
CA ASP A 179 -16.39 14.40 -12.28
C ASP A 179 -16.42 14.98 -10.85
N GLY A 180 -15.26 15.22 -10.24
CA GLY A 180 -15.14 15.62 -8.84
C GLY A 180 -15.49 14.53 -7.82
N THR A 181 -15.85 13.31 -8.25
CA THR A 181 -16.14 12.20 -7.35
C THR A 181 -15.08 11.10 -7.43
N SER A 182 -14.97 10.42 -8.57
CA SER A 182 -14.28 9.14 -8.66
C SER A 182 -13.93 8.73 -10.09
N GLN A 183 -14.42 9.46 -11.11
CA GLN A 183 -14.07 9.24 -12.50
C GLN A 183 -12.62 9.68 -12.74
N LYS A 184 -11.83 8.79 -13.36
CA LYS A 184 -10.44 9.09 -13.68
C LYS A 184 -10.30 10.41 -14.43
N ARG A 185 -9.22 11.12 -14.09
CA ARG A 185 -8.85 12.37 -14.72
C ARG A 185 -8.76 12.26 -16.25
N VAL A 186 -9.19 13.33 -16.91
CA VAL A 186 -8.98 13.57 -18.35
C VAL A 186 -7.89 14.62 -18.58
N ALA A 187 -7.40 14.73 -19.81
CA ALA A 187 -6.48 15.79 -20.18
C ALA A 187 -7.14 17.18 -20.02
N VAL A 188 -6.33 18.24 -19.94
CA VAL A 188 -6.82 19.64 -19.89
C VAL A 188 -7.71 19.97 -21.10
N SER A 189 -7.47 19.31 -22.24
CA SER A 189 -8.29 19.46 -23.45
C SER A 189 -9.67 18.77 -23.37
N GLY A 190 -9.97 18.04 -22.28
CA GLY A 190 -11.16 17.19 -22.15
C GLY A 190 -11.02 15.79 -22.76
N ASN A 191 -9.93 15.51 -23.48
CA ASN A 191 -9.69 14.20 -24.11
C ASN A 191 -9.21 13.15 -23.10
N PRO A 192 -9.38 11.83 -23.39
CA PRO A 192 -8.78 10.77 -22.59
C PRO A 192 -7.26 10.94 -22.44
N LEU A 193 -6.73 10.61 -21.26
CA LEU A 193 -5.28 10.52 -21.06
C LEU A 193 -4.71 9.34 -21.88
N PRO A 194 -3.44 9.40 -22.33
CA PRO A 194 -2.81 8.29 -23.04
C PRO A 194 -2.97 6.96 -22.31
N PRO A 195 -3.17 5.81 -22.99
CA PRO A 195 -3.26 4.52 -22.33
C PRO A 195 -2.04 4.25 -21.43
N PRO A 196 -2.21 3.69 -20.22
CA PRO A 196 -1.08 3.41 -19.32
C PRO A 196 0.03 2.59 -19.97
N ARG A 197 -0.34 1.59 -20.80
CA ARG A 197 0.62 0.76 -21.54
C ARG A 197 1.42 1.54 -22.57
N ARG A 198 0.80 2.45 -23.31
CA ARG A 198 1.53 3.30 -24.26
C ARG A 198 2.62 4.12 -23.55
N VAL A 199 2.28 4.70 -22.39
CA VAL A 199 3.26 5.45 -21.57
C VAL A 199 4.35 4.53 -21.04
N SER A 200 4.03 3.30 -20.63
CA SER A 200 5.02 2.29 -20.23
C SER A 200 6.02 2.00 -21.36
N LEU A 201 5.53 1.75 -22.57
CA LEU A 201 6.38 1.46 -23.74
C LEU A 201 7.27 2.63 -24.15
N GLU A 202 6.73 3.85 -24.16
CA GLU A 202 7.46 5.04 -24.62
C GLU A 202 8.47 5.58 -23.58
N ILE A 203 8.12 5.53 -22.29
CA ILE A 203 8.91 6.16 -21.21
C ILE A 203 9.73 5.14 -20.42
N HIS A 204 9.15 3.99 -20.12
CA HIS A 204 9.70 2.96 -19.23
C HIS A 204 10.28 1.77 -20.01
N SER A 205 10.95 2.05 -21.13
CA SER A 205 11.64 1.04 -21.92
C SER A 205 12.67 0.26 -21.10
N HIS A 206 12.97 -0.96 -21.50
CA HIS A 206 13.99 -1.76 -20.86
C HIS A 206 15.39 -1.16 -21.04
N MET A 207 16.11 -0.99 -19.93
CA MET A 207 17.54 -0.73 -19.92
C MET A 207 18.16 -1.42 -18.71
N ASP A 208 19.32 -2.05 -18.90
CA ASP A 208 20.18 -2.52 -17.81
C ASP A 208 21.28 -1.47 -17.62
N ASN A 209 21.16 -0.69 -16.55
CA ASN A 209 21.99 0.47 -16.25
C ASN A 209 22.22 0.53 -14.72
N PRO A 210 23.06 -0.38 -14.17
CA PRO A 210 23.35 -0.40 -12.75
C PRO A 210 24.04 0.88 -12.28
N THR A 211 23.80 1.26 -11.03
CA THR A 211 24.45 2.40 -10.37
C THR A 211 25.63 1.95 -9.52
N ASP A 212 26.70 2.75 -9.48
CA ASP A 212 27.85 2.52 -8.59
C ASP A 212 27.64 3.09 -7.17
N TYR A 213 26.48 3.70 -6.91
CA TYR A 213 26.22 4.44 -5.66
C TYR A 213 25.59 3.60 -4.55
N VAL A 214 24.71 2.67 -4.89
CA VAL A 214 23.96 1.85 -3.93
C VAL A 214 23.89 0.40 -4.37
N THR A 215 23.90 -0.50 -3.39
CA THR A 215 23.74 -1.93 -3.60
C THR A 215 22.25 -2.27 -3.77
N HIS A 216 21.95 -3.47 -4.26
CA HIS A 216 20.59 -3.95 -4.44
C HIS A 216 19.84 -4.12 -3.10
N MET A 217 20.57 -4.19 -1.97
CA MET A 217 20.01 -4.11 -0.62
C MET A 217 19.25 -2.79 -0.39
N PHE A 218 19.68 -1.68 -1.00
CA PHE A 218 18.97 -0.40 -0.88
C PHE A 218 17.55 -0.48 -1.46
N MET A 219 17.39 -1.15 -2.62
CA MET A 219 16.06 -1.42 -3.21
C MET A 219 15.23 -2.32 -2.28
N ALA A 220 15.82 -3.43 -1.82
CA ALA A 220 15.11 -4.40 -0.98
C ALA A 220 14.67 -3.80 0.37
N PHE A 221 15.53 -3.01 1.04
CA PHE A 221 15.19 -2.32 2.28
C PHE A 221 14.14 -1.23 2.05
N GLY A 222 14.22 -0.48 0.94
CA GLY A 222 13.20 0.51 0.58
C GLY A 222 11.81 -0.11 0.44
N GLN A 223 11.73 -1.30 -0.17
CA GLN A 223 10.49 -2.06 -0.24
C GLN A 223 10.03 -2.59 1.13
N PHE A 224 10.95 -3.15 1.91
CA PHE A 224 10.66 -3.64 3.26
C PHE A 224 10.09 -2.51 4.15
N LEU A 225 10.63 -1.30 4.03
CA LEU A 225 10.14 -0.09 4.69
C LEU A 225 8.77 0.37 4.13
N ASP A 226 8.56 0.37 2.81
CA ASP A 226 7.23 0.67 2.21
C ASP A 226 6.16 -0.24 2.80
N HIS A 227 6.50 -1.51 2.96
CA HIS A 227 5.61 -2.51 3.50
C HIS A 227 5.32 -2.33 5.00
N ASP A 228 6.05 -1.48 5.72
CA ASP A 228 5.75 -1.10 7.10
C ASP A 228 4.67 0.00 7.19
N ILE A 229 4.73 0.97 6.28
CA ILE A 229 3.99 2.24 6.41
C ILE A 229 2.84 2.40 5.42
N SER A 230 2.84 1.63 4.32
CA SER A 230 1.90 1.82 3.22
C SER A 230 1.37 0.52 2.64
N MET A 231 0.04 0.45 2.51
CA MET A 231 -0.62 -0.55 1.70
C MET A 231 -1.99 -0.06 1.23
N SER A 232 -2.17 0.06 -0.08
CA SER A 232 -3.46 0.32 -0.70
C SER A 232 -4.08 -1.00 -1.17
N PRO A 233 -5.04 -1.58 -0.43
CA PRO A 233 -5.61 -2.85 -0.81
C PRO A 233 -6.58 -2.69 -1.99
N LEU A 234 -6.82 -3.78 -2.73
CA LEU A 234 -7.77 -3.84 -3.82
C LEU A 234 -9.18 -4.15 -3.31
N SER A 235 -10.16 -3.52 -3.94
CA SER A 235 -11.58 -3.78 -3.69
C SER A 235 -11.92 -5.24 -4.00
N ARG A 236 -12.91 -5.78 -3.28
CA ARG A 236 -13.49 -7.10 -3.52
C ARG A 236 -15.00 -7.01 -3.58
N VAL A 237 -15.62 -7.84 -4.41
CA VAL A 237 -17.08 -8.02 -4.41
C VAL A 237 -17.39 -9.37 -3.80
N ASN A 238 -18.30 -9.41 -2.82
CA ASN A 238 -18.66 -10.63 -2.08
C ASN A 238 -17.44 -11.38 -1.49
N ASN A 239 -16.38 -10.63 -1.16
CA ASN A 239 -15.10 -11.14 -0.68
C ASN A 239 -14.29 -11.98 -1.70
N GLU A 240 -14.69 -11.96 -2.98
CA GLU A 240 -14.03 -12.69 -4.07
C GLU A 240 -13.08 -11.80 -4.87
N LEU A 241 -12.17 -12.44 -5.61
CA LEU A 241 -11.30 -11.78 -6.59
C LEU A 241 -12.14 -11.33 -7.80
N ILE A 242 -11.76 -10.24 -8.42
CA ILE A 242 -12.48 -9.63 -9.55
C ILE A 242 -11.62 -9.76 -10.81
N GLU A 243 -12.15 -10.36 -11.86
CA GLU A 243 -11.47 -10.46 -13.16
C GLU A 243 -12.15 -9.50 -14.15
N CYS A 244 -11.42 -8.47 -14.56
CA CYS A 244 -11.92 -7.36 -15.38
C CYS A 244 -11.59 -7.51 -16.86
N CYS A 245 -10.93 -8.61 -17.26
CA CYS A 245 -10.67 -8.95 -18.65
C CYS A 245 -11.22 -10.35 -18.97
N PRO A 246 -11.81 -10.57 -20.16
CA PRO A 246 -12.20 -9.53 -21.13
C PRO A 246 -13.30 -8.63 -20.55
N THR A 247 -13.33 -7.37 -21.00
CA THR A 247 -14.28 -6.38 -20.48
C THR A 247 -15.73 -6.74 -20.80
N ASN A 248 -16.63 -6.50 -19.85
CA ASN A 248 -18.06 -6.74 -20.00
C ASN A 248 -18.86 -5.48 -19.58
N PRO A 249 -19.97 -5.13 -20.27
CA PRO A 249 -20.85 -4.05 -19.85
C PRO A 249 -21.38 -4.19 -18.42
N ASP A 250 -21.48 -5.42 -17.92
CA ASP A 250 -21.96 -5.74 -16.57
C ASP A 250 -20.83 -5.89 -15.54
N ASP A 251 -19.60 -5.49 -15.89
CA ASP A 251 -18.48 -5.54 -14.95
C ASP A 251 -18.77 -4.67 -13.71
N PRO A 252 -18.30 -5.10 -12.52
CA PRO A 252 -18.48 -4.32 -11.31
C PRO A 252 -17.81 -2.94 -11.45
N PRO A 253 -18.30 -1.88 -10.78
CA PRO A 253 -17.70 -0.54 -10.84
C PRO A 253 -16.27 -0.46 -10.28
N GLN A 254 -15.83 -1.51 -9.58
CA GLN A 254 -14.47 -1.72 -9.13
C GLN A 254 -13.53 -2.17 -10.26
N CYS A 255 -14.05 -2.61 -11.41
CA CYS A 255 -13.23 -2.97 -12.55
C CYS A 255 -12.66 -1.74 -13.23
N ASP A 256 -11.36 -1.84 -13.51
CA ASP A 256 -10.62 -0.76 -14.12
C ASP A 256 -9.48 -1.29 -15.01
N PRO A 257 -9.84 -2.00 -16.09
CA PRO A 257 -8.90 -2.71 -16.95
C PRO A 257 -7.96 -1.74 -17.69
N ILE A 258 -6.74 -2.19 -17.93
CA ILE A 258 -5.77 -1.49 -18.78
C ILE A 258 -5.88 -2.11 -20.17
N LEU A 259 -6.60 -1.43 -21.06
CA LEU A 259 -6.74 -1.85 -22.45
C LEU A 259 -5.41 -1.73 -23.19
N LEU A 260 -5.11 -2.72 -24.02
CA LEU A 260 -3.90 -2.80 -24.83
C LEU A 260 -4.23 -2.51 -26.29
N GLU A 261 -3.25 -1.96 -26.99
CA GLU A 261 -3.36 -1.66 -28.41
C GLU A 261 -3.12 -2.94 -29.21
N ARG A 262 -3.74 -3.05 -30.40
CA ARG A 262 -3.67 -4.29 -31.21
C ARG A 262 -2.25 -4.65 -31.64
N ASP A 263 -1.39 -3.63 -31.76
CA ASP A 263 0.01 -3.71 -32.12
C ASP A 263 0.95 -3.66 -30.90
N ASP A 264 0.46 -3.94 -29.68
CA ASP A 264 1.35 -4.06 -28.51
C ASP A 264 2.49 -5.04 -28.81
N PRO A 265 3.76 -4.63 -28.64
CA PRO A 265 4.91 -5.40 -29.14
C PRO A 265 5.17 -6.68 -28.35
N PHE A 266 4.49 -6.91 -27.23
CA PHE A 266 4.69 -8.08 -26.38
C PHE A 266 3.40 -8.87 -26.17
N PHE A 267 2.33 -8.23 -25.69
CA PHE A 267 1.10 -8.92 -25.30
C PHE A 267 0.28 -9.43 -26.48
N SER A 268 0.37 -8.77 -27.65
CA SER A 268 -0.36 -9.18 -28.86
C SER A 268 0.01 -10.59 -29.35
N ALA A 269 1.28 -11.00 -29.18
CA ALA A 269 1.76 -12.34 -29.53
C ALA A 269 1.08 -13.46 -28.72
N PHE A 270 0.54 -13.12 -27.55
CA PHE A 270 -0.20 -14.03 -26.67
C PHE A 270 -1.72 -13.88 -26.78
N GLY A 271 -2.21 -13.05 -27.70
CA GLY A 271 -3.64 -12.74 -27.83
C GLY A 271 -4.22 -11.99 -26.62
N ILE A 272 -3.38 -11.29 -25.85
CA ILE A 272 -3.81 -10.50 -24.70
C ILE A 272 -4.05 -9.06 -25.15
N ASP A 273 -5.28 -8.57 -25.00
CA ASP A 273 -5.72 -7.22 -25.37
C ASP A 273 -6.09 -6.34 -24.16
N CYS A 274 -5.97 -6.88 -22.95
CA CYS A 274 -6.40 -6.25 -21.71
C CYS A 274 -5.58 -6.79 -20.53
N LEU A 275 -5.05 -5.91 -19.69
CA LEU A 275 -4.48 -6.28 -18.39
C LEU A 275 -5.51 -6.01 -17.30
N SER A 276 -5.89 -7.06 -16.58
CA SER A 276 -6.90 -6.98 -15.54
C SER A 276 -6.40 -6.17 -14.35
N ASN A 277 -7.18 -5.16 -13.98
CA ASN A 277 -6.87 -4.31 -12.85
C ASN A 277 -8.16 -3.91 -12.12
N VAL A 278 -8.06 -3.87 -10.79
CA VAL A 278 -9.15 -3.54 -9.88
C VAL A 278 -8.80 -2.23 -9.17
N ARG A 279 -9.82 -1.40 -8.93
CA ARG A 279 -9.68 -0.16 -8.16
C ARG A 279 -9.27 -0.44 -6.71
N THR A 280 -8.55 0.50 -6.12
CA THR A 280 -8.18 0.47 -4.70
C THR A 280 -9.42 0.61 -3.83
N THR A 281 -9.46 -0.11 -2.72
CA THR A 281 -10.47 -0.01 -1.67
C THR A 281 -10.68 1.44 -1.23
N ILE A 282 -11.95 1.83 -1.13
CA ILE A 282 -12.37 3.15 -0.66
C ILE A 282 -12.14 3.26 0.86
N CYS A 283 -11.61 4.39 1.30
CA CYS A 283 -11.56 4.74 2.71
C CYS A 283 -12.86 5.37 3.19
N SER A 284 -13.25 5.04 4.42
CA SER A 284 -14.39 5.64 5.08
C SER A 284 -14.08 7.04 5.66
N THR A 285 -14.52 8.09 4.96
CA THR A 285 -14.46 9.49 5.43
C THR A 285 -15.68 9.89 6.26
N CYS A 286 -16.75 9.09 6.22
CA CYS A 286 -18.06 9.44 6.80
C CYS A 286 -18.68 10.72 6.23
N SER A 287 -18.26 11.11 5.02
CA SER A 287 -18.70 12.31 4.32
C SER A 287 -19.09 11.98 2.89
N LEU A 288 -19.91 12.84 2.28
CA LEU A 288 -20.02 12.92 0.83
C LEU A 288 -18.73 13.53 0.26
N GLY A 289 -18.52 13.43 -1.06
CA GLY A 289 -17.39 14.10 -1.72
C GLY A 289 -16.52 13.15 -2.56
N PRO A 290 -15.29 13.60 -2.90
CA PRO A 290 -14.40 12.81 -3.73
C PRO A 290 -13.90 11.54 -3.02
N ARG A 291 -13.64 10.50 -3.81
CA ARG A 291 -13.12 9.21 -3.38
C ARG A 291 -11.77 9.38 -2.67
N GLN A 292 -11.66 8.77 -1.49
CA GLN A 292 -10.41 8.62 -0.75
C GLN A 292 -10.01 7.15 -0.68
N GLN A 293 -8.70 6.87 -0.64
CA GLN A 293 -8.17 5.50 -0.61
C GLN A 293 -7.67 5.13 0.77
N THR A 294 -7.82 3.85 1.11
CA THR A 294 -7.41 3.30 2.40
C THR A 294 -5.91 3.03 2.43
N ASN A 295 -5.24 3.49 3.49
CA ASN A 295 -4.02 2.87 3.97
C ASN A 295 -4.38 1.74 4.94
N GLN A 296 -4.11 0.50 4.57
CA GLN A 296 -4.43 -0.65 5.39
C GLN A 296 -3.46 -0.82 6.57
N LEU A 297 -2.29 -0.17 6.55
CA LEU A 297 -1.27 -0.27 7.61
C LEU A 297 -1.25 0.97 8.51
N SER A 298 -0.58 0.85 9.67
CA SER A 298 -0.18 2.04 10.42
C SER A 298 0.75 2.90 9.56
N SER A 299 0.68 4.22 9.72
CA SER A 299 1.55 5.15 8.97
C SER A 299 2.92 5.35 9.64
N TYR A 300 3.15 4.70 10.78
CA TYR A 300 4.37 4.83 11.58
C TYR A 300 5.40 3.78 11.17
N ILE A 301 6.67 4.14 11.23
CA ILE A 301 7.77 3.17 11.16
C ILE A 301 7.83 2.46 12.51
N ASP A 302 7.09 1.36 12.64
CA ASP A 302 6.88 0.63 13.89
C ASP A 302 7.00 -0.90 13.75
N ALA A 303 7.50 -1.37 12.60
CA ALA A 303 7.67 -2.78 12.28
C ALA A 303 6.35 -3.58 12.25
N SER A 304 5.22 -2.94 11.92
CA SER A 304 3.91 -3.58 11.73
C SER A 304 3.97 -4.76 10.75
N HIS A 305 4.80 -4.69 9.72
CA HIS A 305 5.01 -5.78 8.75
C HIS A 305 5.69 -7.03 9.34
N ILE A 306 6.27 -6.93 10.54
CA ILE A 306 6.79 -8.07 11.30
C ILE A 306 5.76 -8.51 12.35
N TYR A 307 5.06 -7.57 12.99
CA TYR A 307 4.27 -7.81 14.19
C TYR A 307 2.75 -7.90 13.99
N GLY A 308 2.24 -7.61 12.79
CA GLY A 308 0.82 -7.54 12.50
C GLY A 308 0.16 -6.24 12.99
N LEU A 309 -1.13 -6.10 12.69
CA LEU A 309 -1.88 -4.86 12.92
C LEU A 309 -2.93 -4.98 14.02
N SER A 310 -3.01 -6.14 14.68
CA SER A 310 -3.94 -6.38 15.77
C SER A 310 -3.30 -7.24 16.85
N ARG A 311 -3.86 -7.21 18.06
CA ARG A 311 -3.42 -8.13 19.12
C ARG A 311 -3.61 -9.59 18.72
N ASN A 312 -4.63 -9.92 17.93
CA ASN A 312 -4.84 -11.28 17.45
C ASN A 312 -3.75 -11.67 16.44
N ASP A 313 -3.47 -10.82 15.45
CA ASP A 313 -2.38 -11.03 14.48
C ASP A 313 -1.06 -11.28 15.22
N SER A 314 -0.74 -10.42 16.20
CA SER A 314 0.48 -10.52 17.00
C SER A 314 0.52 -11.82 17.82
N ASN A 315 -0.58 -12.21 18.45
CA ASN A 315 -0.66 -13.44 19.23
C ASN A 315 -0.40 -14.68 18.35
N ASP A 316 -0.95 -14.70 17.13
CA ASP A 316 -0.76 -15.80 16.16
C ASP A 316 0.71 -15.92 15.68
N LEU A 317 1.44 -14.80 15.70
CA LEU A 317 2.85 -14.72 15.32
C LEU A 317 3.83 -14.98 16.48
N ARG A 318 3.36 -15.13 17.72
CA ARG A 318 4.18 -15.33 18.92
C ARG A 318 4.26 -16.80 19.33
N ASN A 319 5.34 -17.18 20.00
CA ASN A 319 5.44 -18.50 20.63
C ASN A 319 4.54 -18.63 21.87
N ASN A 320 4.33 -17.54 22.61
CA ASN A 320 3.49 -17.48 23.82
C ASN A 320 3.85 -18.56 24.87
N ASP A 321 5.13 -18.90 24.97
CA ASP A 321 5.66 -19.97 25.83
C ASP A 321 6.49 -19.42 27.01
N GLY A 322 6.48 -18.11 27.24
CA GLY A 322 7.30 -17.45 28.27
C GLY A 322 8.61 -16.88 27.73
N THR A 323 9.01 -17.17 26.49
CA THR A 323 10.26 -16.67 25.92
C THR A 323 10.17 -15.25 25.38
N GLY A 324 8.95 -14.75 25.13
CA GLY A 324 8.71 -13.48 24.45
C GLY A 324 9.14 -13.45 22.99
N THR A 325 9.44 -14.60 22.37
CA THR A 325 9.88 -14.69 20.97
C THR A 325 8.70 -14.77 20.00
N LEU A 326 8.98 -14.43 18.74
CA LEU A 326 8.10 -14.80 17.62
C LEU A 326 8.14 -16.31 17.39
N ARG A 327 7.09 -16.83 16.76
CA ARG A 327 7.01 -18.23 16.32
C ARG A 327 7.99 -18.47 15.19
N PHE A 328 8.68 -19.61 15.23
CA PHE A 328 9.67 -19.99 14.23
C PHE A 328 9.70 -21.51 14.05
N VAL A 329 10.21 -21.94 12.90
CA VAL A 329 10.62 -23.33 12.66
C VAL A 329 12.14 -23.35 12.57
N ASN A 330 12.79 -24.21 13.34
CA ASN A 330 14.24 -24.36 13.27
C ASN A 330 14.61 -25.36 12.17
N ARG A 331 15.37 -24.89 11.17
CA ARG A 331 15.93 -25.71 10.08
C ARG A 331 17.44 -25.49 10.00
N PRO A 332 18.26 -26.26 10.72
CA PRO A 332 19.71 -26.12 10.71
C PRO A 332 20.32 -26.16 9.30
N GLU A 333 19.79 -27.01 8.43
CA GLU A 333 20.18 -27.13 7.02
C GLU A 333 19.89 -25.88 6.18
N ALA A 334 18.99 -25.00 6.67
CA ALA A 334 18.64 -23.72 6.06
C ALA A 334 19.20 -22.51 6.85
N GLY A 335 20.18 -22.73 7.73
CA GLY A 335 20.81 -21.66 8.51
C GLY A 335 20.04 -21.26 9.77
N GLY A 336 19.12 -22.11 10.27
CA GLY A 336 18.49 -21.96 11.59
C GLY A 336 17.02 -21.53 11.51
N GLU A 337 16.66 -20.49 12.27
CA GLU A 337 15.26 -20.07 12.44
C GLU A 337 14.69 -19.47 11.16
N LEU A 338 13.49 -19.92 10.79
CA LEU A 338 12.67 -19.37 9.72
C LEU A 338 11.28 -19.02 10.28
N PRO A 339 10.55 -18.08 9.67
CA PRO A 339 9.11 -17.95 9.93
C PRO A 339 8.41 -19.29 9.70
N PRO A 340 7.31 -19.59 10.41
CA PRO A 340 6.53 -20.78 10.16
C PRO A 340 5.82 -20.72 8.81
N GLY A 341 5.42 -21.89 8.30
CA GLY A 341 4.50 -21.96 7.16
C GLY A 341 3.11 -21.43 7.53
N SER A 342 2.39 -20.93 6.53
CA SER A 342 1.03 -20.41 6.64
C SER A 342 0.10 -21.40 7.32
N ALA A 343 -0.67 -20.95 8.33
CA ALA A 343 -1.72 -21.75 8.94
C ALA A 343 -2.91 -22.03 7.99
N ARG A 344 -2.98 -21.35 6.84
CA ARG A 344 -4.06 -21.48 5.84
C ARG A 344 -3.49 -21.56 4.42
N PRO A 345 -2.81 -22.66 4.06
CA PRO A 345 -2.12 -22.76 2.77
C PRO A 345 -3.07 -22.70 1.56
N ALA A 346 -4.33 -23.13 1.72
CA ALA A 346 -5.34 -23.02 0.67
C ALA A 346 -5.80 -21.57 0.39
N GLU A 347 -5.59 -20.65 1.32
CA GLU A 347 -6.03 -19.25 1.24
C GLU A 347 -4.87 -18.27 0.96
N ASP A 348 -3.63 -18.76 0.95
CA ASP A 348 -2.46 -17.89 0.82
C ASP A 348 -2.07 -17.60 -0.64
N GLN A 349 -0.89 -17.00 -0.80
CA GLN A 349 -0.45 -16.38 -2.04
C GLN A 349 0.50 -17.23 -2.87
N CYS A 350 1.00 -18.35 -2.36
CA CYS A 350 2.11 -19.08 -2.99
C CYS A 350 2.12 -20.58 -2.76
N SER A 351 1.53 -21.12 -1.69
CA SER A 351 1.58 -22.55 -1.33
C SER A 351 1.06 -23.47 -2.43
N PHE A 352 0.11 -22.97 -3.24
CA PHE A 352 -0.40 -23.71 -4.40
C PHE A 352 0.68 -24.06 -5.45
N GLN A 353 1.89 -23.48 -5.38
CA GLN A 353 2.99 -23.72 -6.34
C GLN A 353 3.94 -24.85 -5.94
N ASP A 354 3.96 -25.31 -4.69
CA ASP A 354 4.81 -26.41 -4.24
C ASP A 354 4.06 -27.32 -3.25
N PRO A 355 3.98 -28.63 -3.49
CA PRO A 355 3.21 -29.53 -2.63
C PRO A 355 3.87 -29.79 -1.25
N ASN A 356 5.12 -29.39 -1.05
CA ASN A 356 5.88 -29.67 0.17
C ASN A 356 6.10 -28.46 1.06
N PHE A 357 5.83 -27.26 0.57
CA PHE A 357 6.19 -26.02 1.26
C PHE A 357 5.07 -24.99 1.21
N ASP A 358 4.79 -24.41 2.36
CA ASP A 358 3.82 -23.33 2.48
C ASP A 358 4.50 -21.96 2.38
N CYS A 359 3.74 -20.92 2.02
CA CYS A 359 4.16 -19.53 2.21
C CYS A 359 4.60 -19.29 3.66
N PHE A 360 5.56 -18.39 3.84
CA PHE A 360 5.94 -17.96 5.19
C PHE A 360 4.87 -17.05 5.80
N GLU A 361 4.54 -17.29 7.05
CA GLU A 361 3.61 -16.49 7.83
C GLU A 361 4.34 -15.35 8.56
N THR A 362 3.92 -14.11 8.31
CA THR A 362 4.52 -12.90 8.91
C THR A 362 3.45 -11.83 9.16
N GLY A 363 3.83 -10.69 9.74
CA GLY A 363 2.92 -9.56 9.98
C GLY A 363 2.35 -8.91 8.71
N ASP A 364 3.06 -8.97 7.58
CA ASP A 364 2.61 -8.46 6.29
C ASP A 364 2.39 -9.59 5.28
N GLN A 365 1.24 -9.52 4.60
CA GLN A 365 0.87 -10.54 3.66
C GLN A 365 1.75 -10.55 2.41
N ARG A 366 2.50 -9.47 2.11
CA ARG A 366 3.38 -9.38 0.94
C ARG A 366 4.79 -9.89 1.19
N ALA A 367 5.09 -10.43 2.37
CA ALA A 367 6.42 -10.98 2.71
C ALA A 367 6.94 -12.03 1.72
N ASN A 368 6.04 -12.76 1.05
CA ASN A 368 6.35 -13.80 0.08
C ASN A 368 6.42 -13.29 -1.38
N GLN A 369 6.50 -11.97 -1.61
CA GLN A 369 6.50 -11.40 -2.96
C GLN A 369 7.66 -11.90 -3.82
N HIS A 370 8.86 -11.92 -3.26
CA HIS A 370 10.03 -12.57 -3.85
C HIS A 370 11.01 -12.96 -2.73
N PRO A 371 11.91 -13.94 -2.95
CA PRO A 371 12.80 -14.48 -1.92
C PRO A 371 13.69 -13.44 -1.22
N ALA A 372 14.14 -12.40 -1.93
CA ALA A 372 14.92 -11.32 -1.31
C ALA A 372 14.15 -10.55 -0.23
N LEU A 373 12.86 -10.25 -0.43
CA LEU A 373 12.02 -9.62 0.58
C LEU A 373 11.77 -10.57 1.75
N THR A 374 11.46 -11.84 1.45
CA THR A 374 11.29 -12.88 2.48
C THR A 374 12.54 -13.04 3.35
N SER A 375 13.73 -12.92 2.75
CA SER A 375 15.00 -12.97 3.49
C SER A 375 15.11 -11.86 4.52
N LEU A 376 14.64 -10.63 4.23
CA LEU A 376 14.60 -9.54 5.21
C LEU A 376 13.63 -9.85 6.36
N HIS A 377 12.45 -10.42 6.09
CA HIS A 377 11.56 -10.89 7.14
C HIS A 377 12.21 -11.95 8.04
N VAL A 378 12.97 -12.89 7.46
CA VAL A 378 13.75 -13.88 8.23
C VAL A 378 14.78 -13.20 9.14
N LEU A 379 15.53 -12.22 8.62
CA LEU A 379 16.55 -11.50 9.40
C LEU A 379 15.94 -10.78 10.61
N PHE A 380 14.84 -10.06 10.42
CA PHE A 380 14.20 -9.32 11.51
C PHE A 380 13.45 -10.22 12.50
N LEU A 381 12.93 -11.37 12.06
CA LEU A 381 12.44 -12.41 12.98
C LEU A 381 13.57 -12.92 13.88
N ARG A 382 14.72 -13.27 13.29
CA ARG A 382 15.90 -13.72 14.02
C ARG A 382 16.39 -12.65 15.00
N GLU A 383 16.38 -11.39 14.60
CA GLU A 383 16.80 -10.28 15.45
C GLU A 383 15.85 -10.07 16.64
N HIS A 384 14.53 -10.12 16.43
CA HIS A 384 13.57 -10.09 17.54
C HIS A 384 13.85 -11.22 18.54
N ASN A 385 14.00 -12.46 18.06
CA ASN A 385 14.22 -13.62 18.92
C ASN A 385 15.55 -13.53 19.66
N ARG A 386 16.60 -13.00 19.02
CA ARG A 386 17.90 -12.73 19.64
C ARG A 386 17.77 -11.70 20.78
N ILE A 387 17.05 -10.61 20.54
CA ILE A 387 16.80 -9.56 21.55
C ILE A 387 16.01 -10.12 22.74
N ALA A 388 14.91 -10.84 22.48
CA ALA A 388 14.06 -11.42 23.52
C ALA A 388 14.83 -12.36 24.45
N ARG A 389 15.65 -13.27 23.87
CA ARG A 389 16.52 -14.17 24.65
C ARG A 389 17.52 -13.39 25.50
N ARG A 390 18.16 -12.36 24.94
CA ARG A 390 19.14 -11.55 25.67
C ARG A 390 18.48 -10.74 26.79
N LEU A 391 17.28 -10.20 26.57
CA LEU A 391 16.51 -9.50 27.61
C LEU A 391 16.11 -10.45 28.74
N ARG A 392 15.74 -11.70 28.44
CA ARG A 392 15.43 -12.74 29.43
C ARG A 392 16.64 -13.10 30.30
N GLU A 393 17.83 -13.20 29.70
CA GLU A 393 19.08 -13.48 30.44
C GLU A 393 19.40 -12.42 31.50
N VAL A 394 19.23 -11.14 31.14
CA VAL A 394 19.52 -10.00 32.01
C VAL A 394 18.36 -9.72 32.98
N ASN A 395 17.12 -9.96 32.56
CA ASN A 395 15.90 -9.67 33.31
C ASN A 395 15.09 -10.95 33.58
N ARG A 396 15.62 -11.81 34.47
CA ARG A 396 15.04 -13.14 34.72
C ARG A 396 13.57 -13.15 35.15
N ASN A 397 13.10 -12.08 35.80
CA ASN A 397 11.75 -11.96 36.35
C ASN A 397 10.72 -11.33 35.39
N TRP A 398 11.10 -10.95 34.16
CA TRP A 398 10.13 -10.40 33.21
C TRP A 398 9.18 -11.49 32.69
N ASP A 399 7.93 -11.16 32.39
CA ASP A 399 6.99 -12.11 31.79
C ASP A 399 7.13 -12.12 30.25
N ASP A 400 6.37 -13.01 29.60
CA ASP A 400 6.35 -13.14 28.15
C ASP A 400 6.00 -11.81 27.44
N GLU A 401 4.94 -11.15 27.93
CA GLU A 401 4.43 -9.91 27.34
C GLU A 401 5.47 -8.80 27.40
N ARG A 402 6.15 -8.62 28.54
CA ARG A 402 7.17 -7.58 28.67
C ARG A 402 8.36 -7.86 27.76
N LEU A 403 8.83 -9.11 27.68
CA LEU A 403 9.93 -9.47 26.76
C LEU A 403 9.56 -9.21 25.30
N TYR A 404 8.37 -9.62 24.89
CA TYR A 404 7.88 -9.39 23.54
C TYR A 404 7.79 -7.89 23.23
N GLN A 405 7.14 -7.10 24.09
CA GLN A 405 6.92 -5.67 23.83
C GLN A 405 8.22 -4.87 23.85
N GLU A 406 9.16 -5.16 24.76
CA GLU A 406 10.47 -4.49 24.77
C GLU A 406 11.31 -4.89 23.55
N SER A 407 11.25 -6.16 23.12
CA SER A 407 11.91 -6.61 21.88
C SER A 407 11.32 -5.94 20.65
N ARG A 408 9.98 -5.88 20.53
CA ARG A 408 9.26 -5.16 19.48
C ARG A 408 9.64 -3.68 19.46
N ARG A 409 9.72 -3.03 20.63
CA ARG A 409 10.11 -1.63 20.77
C ARG A 409 11.53 -1.38 20.26
N ILE A 410 12.48 -2.27 20.60
CA ILE A 410 13.86 -2.18 20.13
C ILE A 410 13.93 -2.37 18.60
N VAL A 411 13.23 -3.36 18.05
CA VAL A 411 13.21 -3.58 16.59
C VAL A 411 12.57 -2.39 15.84
N GLY A 412 11.48 -1.84 16.35
CA GLY A 412 10.91 -0.61 15.80
C GLY A 412 11.89 0.57 15.83
N ALA A 413 12.69 0.69 16.90
CA ALA A 413 13.76 1.68 16.96
C ALA A 413 14.89 1.39 15.95
N LEU A 414 15.29 0.13 15.76
CA LEU A 414 16.27 -0.26 14.73
C LEU A 414 15.78 0.14 13.33
N MET A 415 14.51 -0.11 13.00
CA MET A 415 13.92 0.31 11.73
C MET A 415 14.00 1.83 11.55
N GLN A 416 13.60 2.61 12.56
CA GLN A 416 13.70 4.07 12.52
C GLN A 416 15.15 4.54 12.35
N MET A 417 16.10 3.94 13.07
CA MET A 417 17.52 4.29 12.98
C MET A 417 18.07 4.03 11.59
N ILE A 418 17.85 2.84 11.02
CA ILE A 418 18.32 2.50 9.66
C ILE A 418 17.66 3.45 8.64
N THR A 419 16.35 3.69 8.77
CA THR A 419 15.64 4.59 7.85
C THR A 419 16.22 6.00 7.86
N TYR A 420 16.35 6.63 9.02
CA TYR A 420 16.76 8.04 9.10
C TYR A 420 18.27 8.25 8.97
N ASN A 421 19.09 7.28 9.40
CA ASN A 421 20.55 7.41 9.38
C ASN A 421 21.20 6.91 8.10
N GLU A 422 20.65 5.87 7.48
CA GLU A 422 21.31 5.16 6.38
C GLU A 422 20.51 5.26 5.08
N PHE A 423 19.20 5.08 5.13
CA PHE A 423 18.37 5.07 3.92
C PHE A 423 18.03 6.47 3.40
N LEU A 424 17.38 7.32 4.22
CA LEU A 424 16.91 8.64 3.79
C LEU A 424 18.01 9.57 3.27
N PRO A 425 19.22 9.64 3.86
CA PRO A 425 20.31 10.45 3.31
C PRO A 425 20.68 10.09 1.88
N LEU A 426 20.56 8.81 1.50
CA LEU A 426 20.82 8.33 0.15
C LEU A 426 19.65 8.61 -0.82
N VAL A 427 18.43 8.81 -0.30
CA VAL A 427 17.24 9.15 -1.09
C VAL A 427 17.16 10.65 -1.38
N ILE A 428 17.22 11.49 -0.34
CA ILE A 428 16.94 12.93 -0.45
C ILE A 428 18.19 13.81 -0.37
N GLY A 429 19.35 13.23 -0.07
CA GLY A 429 20.62 13.94 0.02
C GLY A 429 20.80 14.74 1.31
N PRO A 430 22.05 15.13 1.65
CA PRO A 430 22.38 15.81 2.90
C PRO A 430 21.69 17.17 3.05
N GLU A 431 21.54 17.93 1.96
CA GLU A 431 20.88 19.25 1.98
C GLU A 431 19.42 19.17 2.43
N ARG A 432 18.68 18.15 1.98
CA ARG A 432 17.29 17.96 2.40
C ARG A 432 17.18 17.37 3.80
N MET A 433 18.11 16.50 4.18
CA MET A 433 18.20 16.02 5.57
C MET A 433 18.38 17.18 6.55
N GLU A 434 19.25 18.14 6.22
CA GLU A 434 19.48 19.34 7.02
C GLU A 434 18.26 20.29 7.01
N TRP A 435 17.70 20.56 5.82
CA TRP A 435 16.53 21.43 5.69
C TRP A 435 15.36 21.00 6.59
N PHE A 436 15.09 19.69 6.66
CA PHE A 436 13.98 19.14 7.41
C PHE A 436 14.34 18.70 8.84
N ASP A 437 15.57 18.97 9.32
CA ASP A 437 16.09 18.52 10.63
C ASP A 437 15.88 17.01 10.89
N LEU A 438 16.19 16.19 9.88
CA LEU A 438 15.95 14.72 9.92
C LEU A 438 17.18 13.93 10.38
N SER A 439 18.33 14.59 10.53
CA SER A 439 19.56 13.93 10.97
C SER A 439 19.47 13.50 12.43
N LEU A 440 19.91 12.27 12.71
CA LEU A 440 19.88 11.76 14.07
C LEU A 440 20.87 12.49 14.98
N ARG A 441 20.41 12.82 16.19
CA ARG A 441 21.23 13.42 17.23
C ARG A 441 22.13 12.35 17.85
N ARG A 442 23.40 12.68 18.09
CA ARG A 442 24.33 11.77 18.80
C ARG A 442 23.88 11.45 20.23
N ASN A 443 23.27 12.41 20.90
CA ASN A 443 22.78 12.30 22.28
C ASN A 443 21.42 12.99 22.43
N GLY A 444 20.64 12.57 23.43
CA GLY A 444 19.34 13.16 23.76
C GLY A 444 18.18 12.57 22.96
N PHE A 445 17.07 13.31 22.90
CA PHE A 445 15.85 12.90 22.22
C PHE A 445 15.41 13.96 21.21
N THR A 446 14.68 13.54 20.18
CA THR A 446 13.85 14.45 19.39
C THR A 446 12.66 14.91 20.23
N GLN A 447 12.07 16.04 19.86
CA GLN A 447 10.86 16.55 20.51
C GLN A 447 9.65 16.04 19.74
N TYR A 448 8.68 15.49 20.46
CA TYR A 448 7.40 15.12 19.89
C TYR A 448 6.51 16.37 19.76
N ASP A 449 5.98 16.60 18.56
CA ASP A 449 4.99 17.64 18.30
C ASP A 449 3.62 17.00 18.04
N GLU A 450 2.68 17.18 18.97
CA GLU A 450 1.34 16.62 18.90
C GLU A 450 0.43 17.33 17.87
N THR A 451 0.90 18.42 17.25
CA THR A 451 0.16 19.13 16.20
C THR A 451 0.46 18.59 14.80
N VAL A 452 1.54 17.81 14.63
CA VAL A 452 1.93 17.21 13.35
C VAL A 452 1.10 15.95 13.08
N PRO A 453 0.41 15.86 11.93
CA PRO A 453 -0.32 14.66 11.54
C PRO A 453 0.62 13.47 11.30
N GLY A 454 0.32 12.35 11.96
CA GLY A 454 1.06 11.09 11.78
C GLY A 454 0.59 10.25 10.58
N THR A 455 -0.45 10.69 9.86
CA THR A 455 -1.06 9.96 8.75
C THR A 455 -0.25 10.13 7.46
N LEU A 456 0.01 9.02 6.76
CA LEU A 456 0.76 9.05 5.50
C LEU A 456 -0.04 9.74 4.38
N VAL A 457 0.66 10.46 3.49
CA VAL A 457 0.05 11.15 2.35
C VAL A 457 -0.09 10.24 1.13
N ASN A 458 -1.17 10.41 0.37
CA ASN A 458 -1.54 9.56 -0.76
C ASN A 458 -0.52 9.67 -1.90
N GLU A 459 -0.03 10.88 -2.17
CA GLU A 459 0.97 11.16 -3.20
C GLU A 459 2.29 10.43 -2.92
N PHE A 460 2.65 10.27 -1.65
CA PHE A 460 3.86 9.53 -1.26
C PHE A 460 3.73 8.04 -1.59
N SER A 461 2.69 7.39 -1.07
CA SER A 461 2.44 5.94 -1.25
C SER A 461 2.16 5.56 -2.71
N THR A 462 1.41 6.40 -3.42
CA THR A 462 0.93 6.09 -4.77
C THR A 462 1.94 6.43 -5.85
N ALA A 463 2.75 7.47 -5.65
CA ALA A 463 3.65 7.97 -6.68
C ALA A 463 5.10 8.09 -6.20
N ALA A 464 5.39 8.90 -5.18
CA ALA A 464 6.77 9.29 -4.87
C ALA A 464 7.64 8.08 -4.44
N PHE A 465 7.14 7.25 -3.51
CA PHE A 465 7.90 6.11 -2.98
C PHE A 465 7.98 4.92 -3.95
N ARG A 466 7.32 5.01 -5.11
CA ARG A 466 7.44 4.04 -6.21
C ARG A 466 8.72 4.23 -7.03
N PHE A 467 9.56 5.22 -6.72
CA PHE A 467 10.87 5.39 -7.36
C PHE A 467 11.73 4.12 -7.30
N GLY A 468 11.58 3.33 -6.22
CA GLY A 468 12.27 2.05 -6.04
C GLY A 468 12.02 1.03 -7.14
N HIS A 469 10.91 1.15 -7.90
CA HIS A 469 10.65 0.25 -9.03
C HIS A 469 11.65 0.39 -10.19
N SER A 470 12.32 1.53 -10.32
CA SER A 470 13.42 1.72 -11.28
C SER A 470 14.74 1.08 -10.81
N LEU A 471 14.87 0.79 -9.51
CA LEU A 471 16.09 0.23 -8.89
C LEU A 471 16.17 -1.29 -8.96
N ILE A 472 15.11 -1.95 -9.47
CA ILE A 472 14.97 -3.41 -9.48
C ILE A 472 15.86 -4.04 -10.55
N ASN A 473 16.72 -4.99 -10.15
CA ASN A 473 17.46 -5.81 -11.10
C ASN A 473 16.59 -6.92 -11.72
N SER A 474 16.93 -7.33 -12.94
CA SER A 474 16.32 -8.53 -13.55
C SER A 474 16.79 -9.83 -12.89
N PHE A 475 18.03 -9.87 -12.38
CA PHE A 475 18.65 -11.07 -11.80
C PHE A 475 18.97 -10.85 -10.32
N PHE A 476 18.64 -11.84 -9.49
CA PHE A 476 18.92 -11.86 -8.06
C PHE A 476 19.96 -12.94 -7.79
N PRO A 477 21.24 -12.55 -7.62
CA PRO A 477 22.30 -13.51 -7.39
C PRO A 477 22.24 -14.09 -5.97
N GLU A 478 22.61 -15.35 -5.88
CA GLU A 478 22.87 -16.06 -4.64
C GLU A 478 24.37 -16.33 -4.57
N ILE A 479 25.07 -15.59 -3.73
CA ILE A 479 26.53 -15.64 -3.63
C ILE A 479 26.93 -16.41 -2.39
N SER A 480 27.61 -17.54 -2.58
CA SER A 480 28.14 -18.39 -1.51
C SER A 480 29.63 -18.68 -1.74
N ARG A 481 30.34 -19.18 -0.73
CA ARG A 481 31.77 -19.51 -0.86
C ARG A 481 31.97 -20.59 -1.93
N GLY A 482 32.44 -20.19 -3.11
CA GLY A 482 32.79 -21.08 -4.22
C GLY A 482 31.63 -21.42 -5.18
N SER A 483 30.44 -20.85 -5.00
CA SER A 483 29.31 -21.02 -5.93
C SER A 483 28.50 -19.74 -6.05
N ASN A 484 28.26 -19.32 -7.30
CA ASN A 484 27.36 -18.23 -7.65
C ASN A 484 26.16 -18.83 -8.40
N SER A 485 24.99 -18.79 -7.77
CA SER A 485 23.70 -19.15 -8.36
C SER A 485 22.79 -17.91 -8.40
N GLY A 486 21.50 -18.12 -8.59
CA GLY A 486 20.48 -17.07 -8.61
C GLY A 486 19.46 -17.34 -9.69
N GLY A 487 18.62 -16.36 -9.94
CA GLY A 487 17.60 -16.47 -10.98
C GLY A 487 16.99 -15.14 -11.34
N ARG A 488 16.15 -15.16 -12.38
CA ARG A 488 15.46 -13.98 -12.86
C ARG A 488 14.23 -13.70 -11.99
N LEU A 489 13.95 -12.42 -11.77
CA LEU A 489 12.82 -11.99 -10.96
C LEU A 489 11.48 -12.54 -11.49
N ARG A 490 11.31 -12.62 -12.81
CA ARG A 490 10.09 -13.20 -13.44
C ARG A 490 9.75 -14.62 -12.97
N ASP A 491 10.74 -15.39 -12.53
CA ASP A 491 10.58 -16.79 -12.08
C ASP A 491 10.54 -16.92 -10.55
N MET A 492 10.68 -15.80 -9.84
CA MET A 492 10.81 -15.74 -8.38
C MET A 492 9.59 -15.14 -7.67
N PHE A 493 8.70 -14.47 -8.42
CA PHE A 493 7.48 -13.92 -7.82
C PHE A 493 6.67 -15.01 -7.12
N GLN A 494 6.24 -14.79 -5.88
CA GLN A 494 5.51 -15.78 -5.06
C GLN A 494 6.17 -17.15 -5.00
N TYR A 495 7.50 -17.22 -5.06
CA TYR A 495 8.18 -18.51 -4.97
C TYR A 495 9.29 -18.45 -3.91
N PRO A 496 8.94 -18.35 -2.61
CA PRO A 496 9.92 -18.20 -1.53
C PRO A 496 10.59 -19.52 -1.13
N PHE A 497 10.30 -20.64 -1.79
CA PHE A 497 10.62 -21.97 -1.26
C PHE A 497 12.12 -22.32 -1.24
N GLY A 498 12.96 -21.59 -1.96
CA GLY A 498 14.41 -21.71 -1.82
C GLY A 498 14.88 -21.38 -0.40
N ILE A 499 14.16 -20.51 0.32
CA ILE A 499 14.47 -20.14 1.72
C ILE A 499 14.43 -21.36 2.65
N TYR A 500 13.51 -22.32 2.44
CA TYR A 500 13.50 -23.59 3.17
C TYR A 500 14.73 -24.47 2.92
N ARG A 501 15.52 -24.15 1.88
CA ARG A 501 16.72 -24.88 1.43
C ARG A 501 18.01 -24.05 1.63
N GLY A 502 17.98 -23.02 2.47
CA GLY A 502 19.18 -22.25 2.84
C GLY A 502 19.53 -21.08 1.92
N GLN A 503 18.59 -20.57 1.13
CA GLN A 503 18.83 -19.49 0.17
C GLN A 503 19.10 -18.10 0.82
N VAL A 504 18.77 -17.92 2.10
CA VAL A 504 18.84 -16.62 2.82
C VAL A 504 20.23 -15.99 2.73
N ASP A 505 21.26 -16.72 3.14
CA ASP A 505 22.62 -16.19 3.24
C ASP A 505 23.17 -15.79 1.86
N GLY A 506 22.91 -16.64 0.84
CA GLY A 506 23.30 -16.39 -0.53
C GLY A 506 22.63 -15.15 -1.11
N LEU A 507 21.32 -14.99 -0.90
CA LEU A 507 20.57 -13.82 -1.36
C LEU A 507 21.00 -12.54 -0.66
N VAL A 508 21.15 -12.55 0.66
CA VAL A 508 21.59 -11.36 1.42
C VAL A 508 22.99 -10.95 1.00
N THR A 509 23.89 -11.91 0.77
CA THR A 509 25.22 -11.64 0.20
C THR A 509 25.11 -11.07 -1.21
N GLY A 510 24.26 -11.63 -2.06
CA GLY A 510 23.98 -11.11 -3.40
C GLY A 510 23.45 -9.68 -3.40
N LEU A 511 22.50 -9.35 -2.52
CA LEU A 511 21.92 -8.02 -2.37
C LEU A 511 22.97 -6.98 -1.93
N THR A 512 23.90 -7.37 -1.06
CA THR A 512 24.94 -6.48 -0.54
C THR A 512 26.14 -6.32 -1.48
N GLN A 513 26.37 -7.26 -2.40
CA GLN A 513 27.49 -7.21 -3.35
C GLN A 513 27.10 -6.79 -4.76
N SER A 514 25.81 -6.82 -5.10
CA SER A 514 25.34 -6.40 -6.42
C SER A 514 24.89 -4.94 -6.40
N PRO A 515 25.16 -4.16 -7.45
CA PRO A 515 24.59 -2.83 -7.59
C PRO A 515 23.07 -2.91 -7.80
N ALA A 516 22.33 -1.88 -7.39
CA ALA A 516 20.96 -1.69 -7.85
C ALA A 516 20.94 -1.14 -9.30
N GLN A 517 19.79 -1.20 -9.97
CA GLN A 517 19.59 -0.36 -11.17
C GLN A 517 19.60 1.12 -10.79
N LYS A 518 19.87 1.99 -11.77
CA LYS A 518 19.87 3.43 -11.56
C LYS A 518 18.45 3.97 -11.32
N TYR A 519 18.33 4.98 -10.46
CA TYR A 519 17.12 5.79 -10.39
C TYR A 519 16.99 6.63 -11.67
N ASP A 520 16.15 6.17 -12.58
CA ASP A 520 15.83 6.87 -13.82
C ASP A 520 14.45 6.43 -14.36
N ARG A 521 14.18 6.71 -15.64
CA ARG A 521 12.89 6.36 -16.26
C ARG A 521 12.80 4.88 -16.66
N TYR A 522 13.88 4.13 -16.70
CA TYR A 522 13.90 2.78 -17.23
C TYR A 522 13.41 1.77 -16.19
N MET A 523 12.85 0.65 -16.68
CA MET A 523 12.39 -0.44 -15.83
C MET A 523 12.69 -1.77 -16.51
N VAL A 524 13.09 -2.78 -15.74
CA VAL A 524 13.41 -4.10 -16.27
C VAL A 524 12.17 -4.84 -16.80
N ARG A 525 12.35 -5.71 -17.82
CA ARG A 525 11.25 -6.43 -18.48
C ARG A 525 10.52 -7.37 -17.53
N ASP A 526 11.25 -7.88 -16.54
CA ASP A 526 10.72 -8.75 -15.50
C ASP A 526 9.57 -8.09 -14.72
N VAL A 527 9.48 -6.75 -14.68
CA VAL A 527 8.35 -6.02 -14.09
C VAL A 527 7.45 -5.32 -15.10
N THR A 528 7.87 -5.05 -16.34
CA THR A 528 7.01 -4.38 -17.35
C THR A 528 6.26 -5.35 -18.27
N ASN A 529 6.64 -6.62 -18.33
CA ASN A 529 6.01 -7.65 -19.17
C ASN A 529 5.71 -8.96 -18.43
N HIS A 530 6.43 -9.23 -17.35
CA HIS A 530 6.39 -10.52 -16.63
C HIS A 530 6.01 -10.38 -15.14
N LEU A 531 5.44 -9.24 -14.73
CA LEU A 531 5.07 -9.04 -13.32
C LEU A 531 4.06 -10.12 -12.88
N TYR A 532 4.39 -10.83 -11.80
CA TYR A 532 3.60 -11.95 -11.27
C TYR A 532 3.28 -13.05 -12.29
N GLN A 533 4.12 -13.19 -13.33
CA GLN A 533 4.06 -14.32 -14.25
C GLN A 533 4.17 -15.65 -13.46
N PRO A 534 3.25 -16.62 -13.67
CA PRO A 534 3.40 -18.00 -13.22
C PRO A 534 4.70 -18.60 -13.71
N ARG A 535 5.44 -19.26 -12.83
CA ARG A 535 6.70 -19.89 -13.22
C ARG A 535 6.45 -20.89 -14.36
N GLY A 536 7.21 -20.77 -15.44
CA GLY A 536 7.04 -21.56 -16.66
C GLY A 536 6.05 -20.99 -17.68
N ASN A 537 5.30 -19.92 -17.35
CA ASN A 537 4.51 -19.17 -18.33
C ASN A 537 5.37 -18.13 -19.04
N GLU A 538 4.79 -17.47 -20.05
CA GLU A 538 5.51 -16.56 -20.94
C GLU A 538 5.12 -15.08 -20.79
N SER A 539 4.06 -14.78 -20.03
CA SER A 539 3.57 -13.41 -19.82
C SER A 539 3.06 -13.16 -18.40
N GLY A 540 3.07 -11.88 -18.01
CA GLY A 540 2.56 -11.39 -16.72
C GLY A 540 1.76 -10.10 -16.87
N LEU A 541 1.87 -9.22 -15.88
CA LEU A 541 1.36 -7.84 -15.92
C LEU A 541 2.50 -6.85 -16.22
N ASP A 542 2.14 -5.57 -16.27
CA ASP A 542 3.05 -4.44 -16.42
C ASP A 542 2.97 -3.51 -15.21
N LEU A 543 4.01 -3.49 -14.38
CA LEU A 543 4.11 -2.66 -13.17
C LEU A 543 4.06 -1.17 -13.47
N ALA A 544 4.69 -0.71 -14.56
CA ALA A 544 4.66 0.71 -14.92
C ALA A 544 3.24 1.14 -15.31
N SER A 545 2.57 0.32 -16.13
CA SER A 545 1.16 0.52 -16.48
C SER A 545 0.26 0.51 -15.24
N LEU A 546 0.46 -0.42 -14.31
CA LEU A 546 -0.29 -0.47 -13.04
C LEU A 546 -0.05 0.78 -12.19
N ASN A 547 1.19 1.28 -12.07
CA ASN A 547 1.49 2.50 -11.31
C ASN A 547 0.78 3.73 -11.90
N ILE A 548 0.85 3.90 -13.23
CA ILE A 548 0.19 4.99 -13.94
C ILE A 548 -1.33 4.91 -13.77
N ASN A 549 -1.88 3.69 -13.87
CA ASN A 549 -3.30 3.47 -13.71
C ASN A 549 -3.76 3.73 -12.26
N ARG A 550 -2.99 3.28 -11.27
CA ARG A 550 -3.21 3.53 -9.84
C ARG A 550 -3.18 5.02 -9.50
N GLY A 551 -2.25 5.79 -10.08
CA GLY A 551 -2.21 7.24 -9.92
C GLY A 551 -3.50 7.93 -10.40
N ARG A 552 -4.10 7.44 -11.50
CA ARG A 552 -5.40 7.93 -12.00
C ARG A 552 -6.56 7.49 -11.10
N ASP A 553 -6.53 6.25 -10.62
CA ASP A 553 -7.54 5.72 -9.69
C ASP A 553 -7.56 6.51 -8.36
N HIS A 554 -6.39 6.93 -7.87
CA HIS A 554 -6.25 7.71 -6.64
C HIS A 554 -6.47 9.21 -6.80
N GLY A 555 -6.77 9.67 -8.03
CA GLY A 555 -6.97 11.09 -8.32
C GLY A 555 -5.73 11.93 -8.04
N ILE A 556 -4.52 11.40 -8.27
CA ILE A 556 -3.28 12.15 -8.07
C ILE A 556 -3.18 13.27 -9.12
N PRO A 557 -3.04 14.55 -8.71
CA PRO A 557 -2.95 15.66 -9.65
C PRO A 557 -1.69 15.66 -10.52
N GLU A 558 -1.67 16.53 -11.53
CA GLU A 558 -0.50 16.70 -12.40
C GLU A 558 0.71 17.26 -11.64
N GLY A 559 1.92 16.93 -12.13
CA GLY A 559 3.18 17.33 -11.51
C GLY A 559 3.36 18.83 -11.31
N THR A 560 2.67 19.68 -12.09
CA THR A 560 2.68 21.15 -11.95
C THR A 560 1.81 21.66 -10.80
N GLN A 561 0.82 20.87 -10.36
CA GLN A 561 0.00 21.19 -9.18
C GLN A 561 0.61 20.62 -7.89
N THR A 562 1.39 19.55 -7.99
CA THR A 562 2.16 18.99 -6.85
C THR A 562 3.51 19.65 -6.65
N SER A 563 4.04 20.37 -7.66
CA SER A 563 5.14 21.31 -7.45
C SER A 563 4.62 22.48 -6.61
N LEU A 564 5.20 22.67 -5.42
CA LEU A 564 4.97 23.86 -4.61
C LEU A 564 5.17 25.11 -5.48
N PRO A 565 4.31 26.14 -5.34
CA PRO A 565 4.49 27.37 -6.10
C PRO A 565 5.89 27.90 -5.85
N LYS A 566 6.66 28.10 -6.94
CA LYS A 566 7.82 28.99 -6.92
C LYS A 566 7.28 30.37 -6.55
N SER A 567 7.35 30.75 -5.28
CA SER A 567 7.11 32.14 -4.91
C SER A 567 8.23 32.97 -5.52
N LEU A 568 7.81 33.97 -6.31
CA LEU A 568 8.61 35.08 -6.83
C LEU A 568 9.44 35.76 -5.73
#